data_AF-A0A4Y1R464-F1
#
_entry.id   AF-A0A4Y1R464-F1
#
_cell.length_a   1.000
_cell.length_b   1.000
_cell.length_c   1.000
_cell.angle_alpha   90.00
_cell.angle_beta   90.00
_cell.angle_gamma   90.00
#
_symmetry.space_group_name_H-M   'P 1'
#
loop_
_entity.id
_entity.type
_entity.pdbx_description
1 polymer ?
#
loop_
_entity_poly.entity_id
_entity_poly.type
_entity_poly.pdbx_seq_one_letter_code
_entity_poly.pdbx_strand_id
1 'polypeptide(L)'
;MCKSPDFSLQEGKKKIIYLGDGSGDYCPSLKLKEVDFVMPRKNFPLFDLICKDPLVIKADIHEWTDGEELEHILLNLINTIATEENAQFISAADCKLQTMSAHEALPQALPVRQ
;
A
#
# COMPACT_ATOMS: atom_id res chain seq x y z
N MET A 1 -28.17 -3.56 17.60
CA MET A 1 -26.78 -3.11 17.37
C MET A 1 -26.09 -4.11 16.47
N CYS A 2 -25.88 -3.79 15.20
CA CYS A 2 -24.91 -4.52 14.39
C CYS A 2 -23.53 -4.03 14.83
N LYS A 3 -22.84 -4.80 15.69
CA LYS A 3 -21.43 -4.57 15.92
C LYS A 3 -20.70 -5.01 14.65
N SER A 4 -20.05 -4.09 13.98
CA SER A 4 -19.08 -4.40 12.93
C SER A 4 -18.05 -5.38 13.52
N PRO A 5 -17.66 -6.45 12.80
CA PRO A 5 -16.67 -7.39 13.30
C PRO A 5 -15.37 -6.63 13.55
N ASP A 6 -14.81 -6.84 14.74
CA ASP A 6 -13.45 -6.44 15.07
C ASP A 6 -12.51 -7.30 14.22
N PHE A 7 -12.15 -6.77 13.05
CA PHE A 7 -11.19 -7.38 12.16
C PHE A 7 -9.82 -7.14 12.79
N SER A 8 -9.43 -8.01 13.71
CA SER A 8 -8.06 -8.15 14.18
C SER A 8 -7.21 -8.68 13.02
N LEU A 9 -6.85 -7.77 12.11
CA LEU A 9 -5.88 -7.99 11.06
C LEU A 9 -4.54 -8.28 11.74
N GLN A 10 -3.99 -9.48 11.57
CA GLN A 10 -2.57 -9.68 11.84
C GLN A 10 -1.74 -8.62 11.12
N GLU A 11 -0.73 -8.13 11.85
CA GLU A 11 -0.08 -6.83 11.74
C GLU A 11 0.89 -6.76 10.55
N GLY A 12 0.35 -6.96 9.34
CA GLY A 12 0.90 -6.42 8.10
C GLY A 12 0.19 -5.11 7.78
N LYS A 13 0.89 -4.15 7.16
CA LYS A 13 0.31 -2.86 6.75
C LYS A 13 -0.72 -3.06 5.62
N LYS A 14 -1.91 -3.56 5.95
CA LYS A 14 -2.97 -3.73 4.95
C LYS A 14 -3.49 -2.37 4.53
N LYS A 15 -3.63 -2.18 3.23
CA LYS A 15 -4.26 -1.00 2.62
C LYS A 15 -5.72 -1.32 2.29
N ILE A 16 -6.60 -0.36 2.49
CA ILE A 16 -8.03 -0.47 2.17
C ILE A 16 -8.33 0.28 0.87
N ILE A 17 -9.11 -0.32 -0.02
CA ILE A 17 -9.73 0.37 -1.15
C ILE A 17 -11.23 0.40 -0.89
N TYR A 18 -11.81 1.57 -0.67
CA TYR A 18 -13.23 1.76 -0.38
C TYR A 18 -13.98 2.25 -1.61
N LEU A 19 -15.00 1.53 -2.08
CA LEU A 19 -15.84 1.91 -3.21
C LEU A 19 -17.20 2.38 -2.71
N GLY A 20 -17.73 3.47 -3.27
CA GLY A 20 -19.07 3.93 -2.91
C GLY A 20 -19.61 5.02 -3.83
N ASP A 21 -20.92 5.20 -3.78
CA ASP A 21 -21.64 6.25 -4.50
C ASP A 21 -22.68 6.96 -3.61
N GLY A 22 -23.12 6.33 -2.52
CA GLY A 22 -24.15 6.85 -1.64
C GLY A 22 -23.64 7.83 -0.58
N SER A 23 -24.52 8.69 -0.07
CA SER A 23 -24.17 9.61 1.02
C SER A 23 -23.80 8.89 2.32
N GLY A 24 -24.30 7.65 2.51
CA GLY A 24 -23.95 6.79 3.63
C GLY A 24 -22.48 6.39 3.67
N ASP A 25 -21.80 6.45 2.53
CA ASP A 25 -20.39 6.09 2.37
C ASP A 25 -19.43 7.21 2.79
N TYR A 26 -19.92 8.42 3.02
CA TYR A 26 -19.07 9.55 3.40
C TYR A 26 -18.44 9.35 4.79
N CYS A 27 -19.24 8.89 5.76
CA CYS A 27 -18.75 8.64 7.13
C CYS A 27 -17.63 7.58 7.21
N PRO A 28 -17.73 6.40 6.56
CA PRO A 28 -16.61 5.47 6.51
C PRO A 28 -15.41 6.01 5.73
N SER A 29 -15.61 6.81 4.68
CA SER A 29 -14.51 7.44 3.91
C SER A 29 -13.63 8.36 4.77
N LEU A 30 -14.22 9.07 5.74
CA LEU A 30 -13.48 9.92 6.70
C LEU A 30 -12.57 9.14 7.64
N LYS A 31 -12.76 7.82 7.79
CA LYS A 31 -11.98 6.97 8.70
C LYS A 31 -10.77 6.32 8.02
N LEU A 32 -10.66 6.47 6.70
CA LEU A 32 -9.55 5.95 5.94
C LEU A 32 -8.26 6.74 6.26
N LYS A 33 -7.12 6.08 6.12
CA LYS A 33 -5.80 6.65 6.40
C LYS A 33 -5.12 7.08 5.10
N GLU A 34 -3.97 7.73 5.25
CA GLU A 34 -3.13 8.22 4.14
C GLU A 34 -2.58 7.10 3.24
N VAL A 35 -2.62 5.85 3.71
CA VAL A 35 -2.20 4.66 2.95
C VAL A 35 -3.34 3.94 2.25
N ASP A 36 -4.58 4.39 2.48
CA ASP A 36 -5.80 3.82 1.95
C ASP A 36 -6.29 4.62 0.73
N PHE A 37 -7.26 4.06 0.01
CA PHE A 37 -7.85 4.62 -1.19
C PHE A 37 -9.38 4.70 -1.06
N VAL A 38 -9.98 5.74 -1.62
CA VAL A 38 -11.43 5.86 -1.80
C VAL A 38 -11.76 6.07 -3.27
N MET A 39 -12.77 5.36 -3.76
CA MET A 39 -13.20 5.37 -5.16
C MET A 39 -14.66 5.85 -5.29
N PRO A 40 -14.91 7.16 -5.26
CA PRO A 40 -16.25 7.71 -5.34
C PRO A 40 -16.78 7.75 -6.77
N ARG A 41 -18.03 7.33 -6.99
CA ARG A 41 -18.67 7.44 -8.31
C ARG A 41 -19.03 8.90 -8.63
N LYS A 42 -18.58 9.41 -9.78
CA LYS A 42 -18.89 10.77 -10.25
C LYS A 42 -20.39 10.99 -10.41
N ASN A 43 -20.84 12.19 -10.05
CA ASN A 43 -22.24 12.63 -10.11
C ASN A 43 -23.19 11.88 -9.16
N PHE A 44 -22.65 11.29 -8.09
CA PHE A 44 -23.41 10.68 -7.01
C PHE A 44 -23.08 11.34 -5.66
N PRO A 45 -23.95 11.18 -4.63
CA PRO A 45 -23.82 11.93 -3.38
C PRO A 45 -22.48 11.79 -2.65
N LEU A 46 -21.81 10.63 -2.72
CA LEU A 46 -20.49 10.48 -2.11
C LEU A 46 -19.46 11.44 -2.72
N PHE A 47 -19.39 11.47 -4.06
CA PHE A 47 -18.50 12.34 -4.80
C PHE A 47 -18.78 13.81 -4.51
N ASP A 48 -20.05 14.22 -4.51
CA ASP A 48 -20.45 15.60 -4.20
C ASP A 48 -20.05 16.02 -2.78
N LEU A 49 -20.12 15.11 -1.80
CA LEU A 49 -19.70 15.39 -0.42
C LEU A 49 -18.18 15.53 -0.31
N ILE A 50 -17.43 14.67 -1.00
CA ILE A 50 -15.96 14.73 -1.04
C ILE A 50 -15.50 16.02 -1.73
N CYS A 51 -16.12 16.43 -2.85
CA CYS A 51 -15.73 17.64 -3.57
C CYS A 51 -15.97 18.94 -2.77
N LYS A 52 -16.86 18.95 -1.78
CA LYS A 52 -17.09 20.12 -0.92
C LYS A 52 -15.90 20.44 -0.03
N ASP A 53 -15.21 19.40 0.44
CA ASP A 53 -14.02 19.53 1.28
C ASP A 53 -13.13 18.28 1.11
N PRO A 54 -12.30 18.22 0.06
CA PRO A 54 -11.47 17.04 -0.18
C PRO A 54 -10.37 16.88 0.86
N LEU A 55 -9.99 17.94 1.58
CA LEU A 55 -8.89 17.92 2.54
C LEU A 55 -9.21 17.14 3.82
N VAL A 56 -10.49 16.88 4.12
CA VAL A 56 -10.88 16.03 5.25
C VAL A 56 -10.73 14.54 4.95
N ILE A 57 -10.63 14.17 3.66
CA ILE A 57 -10.35 12.80 3.23
C ILE A 57 -8.84 12.61 3.21
N LYS A 58 -8.34 11.75 4.10
CA LYS A 58 -6.91 11.43 4.20
C LYS A 58 -6.46 10.43 3.14
N ALA A 59 -7.38 9.55 2.72
CA ALA A 59 -7.13 8.56 1.68
C ALA A 59 -6.92 9.20 0.31
N ASP A 60 -6.23 8.50 -0.56
CA ASP A 60 -6.08 8.88 -1.95
C ASP A 60 -7.41 8.67 -2.71
N ILE A 61 -7.80 9.65 -3.52
CA ILE A 61 -9.15 9.73 -4.10
C ILE A 61 -9.06 9.38 -5.59
N HIS A 62 -9.87 8.40 -6.02
CA HIS A 62 -9.86 7.82 -7.36
C HIS A 62 -11.28 7.70 -7.90
N GLU A 63 -11.79 8.77 -8.51
CA GLU A 63 -13.17 8.79 -8.98
C GLU A 63 -13.41 7.96 -10.26
N TRP A 64 -14.65 7.48 -10.45
CA TRP A 64 -15.04 6.68 -11.62
C TRP A 64 -16.47 6.99 -12.09
N THR A 65 -16.79 6.73 -13.34
CA THR A 65 -18.08 7.05 -13.96
C THR A 65 -18.91 5.80 -14.29
N ASP A 66 -18.25 4.82 -14.90
CA ASP A 66 -18.83 3.57 -15.38
C ASP A 66 -18.00 2.35 -14.96
N GLY A 67 -18.45 1.16 -15.37
CA GLY A 67 -17.81 -0.11 -15.00
C GLY A 67 -16.42 -0.30 -15.62
N GLU A 68 -16.17 0.26 -16.81
CA GLU A 68 -14.88 0.09 -17.49
C GLU A 68 -13.80 0.95 -16.82
N GLU A 69 -14.14 2.21 -16.49
CA GLU A 69 -13.26 3.11 -15.74
C GLU A 69 -12.99 2.54 -14.34
N LEU A 70 -14.02 2.02 -13.66
CA LEU A 70 -13.89 1.37 -12.36
C LEU A 70 -12.93 0.18 -12.41
N GLU A 71 -13.10 -0.72 -13.38
CA GLU A 71 -12.24 -1.90 -13.55
C GLU A 71 -10.78 -1.47 -13.76
N HIS A 72 -10.53 -0.53 -14.67
CA HIS A 72 -9.18 -0.08 -15.00
C HIS A 72 -8.45 0.50 -13.79
N ILE A 73 -9.11 1.40 -13.06
CA ILE A 73 -8.51 2.06 -11.90
C ILE A 73 -8.27 1.04 -10.77
N LEU A 74 -9.26 0.19 -10.48
CA LEU A 74 -9.16 -0.81 -9.42
C LEU A 74 -8.00 -1.79 -9.66
N LEU A 75 -7.85 -2.28 -10.89
CA LEU A 75 -6.75 -3.17 -11.25
C LEU A 75 -5.39 -2.47 -11.13
N ASN A 76 -5.28 -1.20 -11.57
CA ASN A 76 -4.05 -0.43 -11.41
C ASN A 76 -3.68 -0.25 -9.93
N LEU A 77 -4.63 0.06 -9.06
CA LEU A 77 -4.40 0.18 -7.62
C LEU A 77 -3.92 -1.15 -7.03
N ILE A 78 -4.59 -2.26 -7.33
CA ILE A 78 -4.21 -3.58 -6.83
C ILE A 78 -2.79 -3.95 -7.27
N ASN A 79 -2.45 -3.73 -8.55
CA ASN A 79 -1.11 -4.01 -9.08
C ASN A 79 -0.04 -3.13 -8.43
N THR A 80 -0.35 -1.86 -8.20
CA THR A 80 0.55 -0.91 -7.51
C THR A 80 0.81 -1.36 -6.08
N ILE A 81 -0.23 -1.75 -5.34
CA ILE A 81 -0.10 -2.24 -3.97
C ILE A 81 0.75 -3.52 -3.92
N ALA A 82 0.50 -4.47 -4.81
CA ALA A 82 1.24 -5.74 -4.87
C ALA A 82 2.73 -5.54 -5.20
N THR A 83 3.07 -4.56 -6.05
CA THR A 83 4.45 -4.26 -6.41
C THR A 83 5.20 -3.52 -5.29
N GLU A 84 4.54 -2.61 -4.57
CA GLU A 84 5.11 -1.92 -3.42
C GLU A 84 5.46 -2.87 -2.27
N GLU A 85 4.61 -3.87 -2.00
CA GLU A 85 4.91 -4.90 -1.00
C GLU A 85 6.19 -5.66 -1.37
N ASN A 86 6.31 -6.11 -2.62
CA ASN A 86 7.51 -6.80 -3.11
C ASN A 86 8.78 -5.95 -3.00
N ALA A 87 8.71 -4.65 -3.32
CA ALA A 87 9.85 -3.74 -3.21
C ALA A 87 10.29 -3.53 -1.75
N GLN A 88 9.34 -3.44 -0.80
CA GLN A 88 9.64 -3.35 0.63
C GLN A 88 10.29 -4.63 1.16
N PHE A 89 9.88 -5.80 0.65
CA PHE A 89 10.51 -7.08 0.98
C PHE A 89 11.94 -7.18 0.44
N ILE A 90 12.19 -6.75 -0.80
CA ILE A 90 13.53 -6.76 -1.41
C ILE A 90 14.46 -5.77 -0.68
N SER A 91 13.97 -4.54 -0.41
CA SER A 91 14.74 -3.53 0.30
C SER A 91 15.10 -3.92 1.74
N ALA A 92 14.25 -4.71 2.42
CA ALA A 92 14.55 -5.23 3.76
C ALA A 92 15.58 -6.37 3.74
N ALA A 93 15.64 -7.15 2.64
CA ALA A 93 16.63 -8.21 2.46
C ALA A 93 18.03 -7.67 2.11
N ASP A 94 18.11 -6.58 1.34
CA ASP A 94 19.39 -5.98 0.93
C ASP A 94 20.11 -5.18 2.03
N CYS A 95 19.44 -4.82 3.12
CA CYS A 95 20.06 -4.11 4.26
C CYS A 95 20.90 -5.00 5.19
N LYS A 96 21.11 -6.29 4.88
CA LYS A 96 21.90 -7.22 5.71
C LYS A 96 23.16 -7.78 5.06
N LEU A 97 23.63 -7.19 3.96
CA LEU A 97 24.98 -7.47 3.46
C LEU A 97 25.90 -6.27 3.73
N GLN A 98 26.30 -6.11 4.99
CA GLN A 98 27.55 -5.40 5.27
C GLN A 98 28.69 -6.22 4.69
N THR A 99 29.30 -5.64 3.66
CA THR A 99 30.54 -5.99 3.02
C THR A 99 31.61 -6.45 4.02
N MET A 100 31.85 -7.76 4.08
CA MET A 100 33.19 -8.30 4.31
C MET A 100 33.70 -8.78 2.94
N SER A 101 34.27 -7.85 2.16
CA SER A 101 35.03 -8.23 0.96
C SER A 101 36.50 -8.32 1.33
N ALA A 102 37.05 -9.50 1.08
CA ALA A 102 38.37 -9.97 1.46
C ALA A 102 39.49 -9.24 0.70
N HIS A 103 40.62 -9.02 1.38
CA HIS A 103 41.91 -9.26 0.74
C HIS A 103 42.49 -10.52 1.38
N GLU A 104 42.56 -11.56 0.57
CA GLU A 104 43.23 -12.82 0.86
C GLU A 104 44.74 -12.60 0.72
N ALA A 105 45.50 -12.80 1.79
CA ALA A 105 46.95 -12.96 1.73
C ALA A 105 47.29 -14.32 2.37
N LEU A 106 47.53 -15.30 1.51
CA LEU A 106 47.99 -16.64 1.85
C LEU A 106 49.38 -16.53 2.54
N PRO A 107 49.59 -17.09 3.75
CA PRO A 107 50.93 -17.14 4.32
C PRO A 107 51.79 -18.14 3.55
N GLN A 108 52.94 -17.68 3.03
CA GLN A 108 53.94 -18.57 2.43
C GLN A 108 54.46 -19.57 3.46
N ALA A 109 54.50 -20.85 3.08
CA ALA A 109 55.09 -21.92 3.85
C ALA A 109 56.61 -21.75 3.97
N LEU A 110 57.14 -21.98 5.17
CA LEU A 110 58.57 -21.89 5.48
C LEU A 110 59.33 -23.14 4.98
N PRO A 111 60.55 -22.98 4.43
CA PRO A 111 61.34 -24.12 3.99
C PRO A 111 61.92 -24.89 5.18
N VAL A 112 61.72 -26.21 5.16
CA VAL A 112 62.37 -27.16 6.08
C VAL A 112 63.85 -27.26 5.69
N ARG A 113 64.74 -26.96 6.63
CA ARG A 113 66.18 -27.24 6.47
C ARG A 113 66.42 -28.74 6.70
N GLN A 114 67.18 -29.33 5.78
CA GLN A 114 67.55 -30.74 5.74
C GLN A 114 68.31 -31.19 6.99
#